data_AF-A0A7C8DH03-F1
#
_entry.id   AF-A0A7C8DH03-F1
#
_cell.length_a   1.000
_cell.length_b   1.000
_cell.length_c   1.000
_cell.angle_alpha   90.00
_cell.angle_beta   90.00
_cell.angle_gamma   90.00
#
_symmetry.space_group_name_H-M   'P 1'
#
loop_
_entity.id
_entity.type
_entity.pdbx_description
1 polymer ?
#
loop_
_entity_poly.entity_id
_entity_poly.type
_entity_poly.pdbx_seq_one_letter_code
_entity_poly.pdbx_strand_id
1 'polypeptide(L)'
;MLYSLAITTLLLTCADHWTTYLCLRAPVAGWQVVEANPVVDLLFRLNGLVGGLVIDSAFTVFAVCFVLYTQRFGQRMKEGFFAFLVLTTGYAVVNNFQAISELGLSPLGLRG
;
A
#
# COMPACT_ATOMS: atom_id res chain seq x y z
N MET A 1 -21.12 3.78 -6.80
CA MET A 1 -19.85 3.03 -6.98
C MET A 1 -18.64 3.84 -6.55
N LEU A 2 -18.48 5.08 -7.02
CA LEU A 2 -17.32 5.92 -6.68
C LEU A 2 -16.88 5.92 -5.20
N TYR A 3 -17.79 6.23 -4.27
CA TYR A 3 -17.44 6.27 -2.84
C TYR A 3 -17.02 4.91 -2.29
N SER A 4 -17.68 3.83 -2.73
CA SER A 4 -17.30 2.47 -2.35
C SER A 4 -15.89 2.14 -2.85
N LEU A 5 -15.56 2.48 -4.10
CA LEU A 5 -14.22 2.28 -4.64
C LEU A 5 -13.17 3.10 -3.88
N ALA A 6 -13.46 4.36 -3.56
CA ALA A 6 -12.55 5.20 -2.77
C ALA A 6 -12.32 4.64 -1.35
N ILE A 7 -13.37 4.16 -0.68
CA ILE A 7 -13.24 3.50 0.63
C ILE A 7 -12.43 2.21 0.50
N THR A 8 -12.70 1.38 -0.51
CA THR A 8 -11.94 0.15 -0.76
C THR A 8 -10.47 0.46 -1.05
N THR A 9 -10.17 1.52 -1.81
CA THR A 9 -8.79 1.98 -2.02
C THR A 9 -8.11 2.27 -0.69
N LEU A 10 -8.73 3.05 0.20
CA LEU A 10 -8.14 3.37 1.51
C LEU A 10 -7.92 2.13 2.38
N LEU A 11 -8.89 1.21 2.43
CA LEU A 11 -8.76 -0.03 3.19
C LEU A 11 -7.64 -0.92 2.66
N LEU A 12 -7.52 -1.05 1.33
CA LEU A 12 -6.45 -1.81 0.70
C LEU A 12 -5.09 -1.13 0.90
N THR A 13 -4.99 0.20 0.82
CA THR A 13 -3.76 0.92 1.15
C THR A 13 -3.33 0.68 2.59
N CYS A 14 -4.26 0.69 3.55
CA CYS A 14 -3.93 0.35 4.93
C CYS A 14 -3.40 -1.08 5.07
N ALA A 15 -4.00 -2.04 4.36
CA ALA A 15 -3.52 -3.42 4.35
C ALA A 15 -2.15 -3.54 3.67
N ASP A 16 -1.92 -2.83 2.59
CA ASP A 16 -0.66 -2.80 1.85
C ASP A 16 0.47 -2.23 2.72
N HIS A 17 0.23 -1.08 3.37
CA HIS A 17 1.19 -0.47 4.29
C HIS A 17 1.49 -1.35 5.50
N TRP A 18 0.47 -2.00 6.06
CA TRP A 18 0.67 -2.96 7.16
C TRP A 18 1.53 -4.15 6.73
N THR A 19 1.19 -4.76 5.60
CA THR A 19 1.90 -5.94 5.12
C THR A 19 3.33 -5.60 4.65
N THR A 20 3.53 -4.45 4.01
CA THR A 20 4.85 -3.88 3.68
C THR A 20 5.69 -3.67 4.93
N TYR A 21 5.10 -3.08 5.98
CA TYR A 21 5.78 -2.94 7.26
C TYR A 21 6.21 -4.30 7.83
N LEU A 22 5.34 -5.31 7.80
CA LEU A 22 5.68 -6.66 8.27
C LEU A 22 6.85 -7.27 7.49
N CYS A 23 6.85 -7.12 6.16
CA CYS A 23 7.89 -7.62 5.26
C CYS A 23 9.25 -6.95 5.51
N LEU A 24 9.27 -5.64 5.75
CA LEU A 24 10.51 -4.84 5.73
C LEU A 24 11.05 -4.46 7.12
N ARG A 25 10.26 -4.53 8.20
CA ARG A 25 10.66 -4.05 9.54
C ARG A 25 11.81 -4.81 10.17
N ALA A 26 12.05 -6.05 9.77
CA ALA A 26 13.10 -6.88 10.36
C ALA A 26 13.72 -7.79 9.30
N PRO A 27 15.06 -7.87 9.23
CA PRO A 27 15.71 -8.80 8.32
C PRO A 27 15.35 -10.24 8.69
N VAL A 28 14.97 -11.02 7.69
CA VAL A 28 14.77 -12.46 7.81
C VAL A 28 16.03 -13.14 7.30
N ALA A 29 16.62 -14.03 8.10
CA ALA A 29 17.87 -14.68 7.76
C ALA A 29 17.74 -15.42 6.43
N GLY A 30 18.65 -15.13 5.49
CA GLY A 30 18.65 -15.74 4.15
C GLY A 30 17.82 -15.02 3.09
N TRP A 31 17.08 -13.96 3.43
CA TRP A 31 16.24 -13.22 2.50
C TRP A 31 16.67 -11.75 2.35
N GLN A 32 16.67 -11.26 1.11
CA GLN A 32 16.69 -9.82 0.81
C GLN A 32 15.29 -9.42 0.33
N VAL A 33 14.50 -8.88 1.24
CA VAL A 33 13.20 -8.31 0.91
C VAL A 33 13.40 -6.85 0.55
N VAL A 34 12.91 -6.45 -0.62
CA VAL A 34 13.02 -5.08 -1.14
C VAL A 34 11.64 -4.58 -1.54
N GLU A 35 11.42 -3.28 -1.38
CA GLU A 35 10.23 -2.62 -1.88
C GLU A 35 10.26 -2.62 -3.42
N ALA A 36 9.18 -3.09 -4.04
CA ALA A 36 9.12 -3.24 -5.49
C ALA A 36 8.94 -1.89 -6.20
N ASN A 37 8.30 -0.92 -5.54
CA ASN A 37 8.15 0.42 -6.08
C ASN A 37 9.42 1.26 -5.81
N PRO A 38 10.20 1.63 -6.83
CA PRO A 38 11.48 2.34 -6.64
C PRO A 38 11.31 3.73 -6.01
N VAL A 39 10.14 4.38 -6.19
CA VAL A 39 9.86 5.68 -5.58
C VAL A 39 9.62 5.54 -4.09
N VAL A 40 8.88 4.51 -3.69
CA VAL A 40 8.57 4.21 -2.28
C VAL A 40 9.83 3.67 -1.58
N ASP A 41 10.63 2.83 -2.25
CA ASP A 41 11.93 2.39 -1.73
C ASP A 41 12.86 3.58 -1.45
N LEU A 42 12.93 4.55 -2.36
CA LEU A 42 13.68 5.79 -2.14
C LEU A 42 13.13 6.57 -0.94
N LEU A 43 11.80 6.67 -0.80
CA LEU A 43 11.16 7.34 0.33
C LEU A 43 11.55 6.67 1.67
N PHE A 44 11.56 5.34 1.71
CA PHE A 44 11.95 4.55 2.89
C PHE A 44 13.43 4.71 3.21
N ARG A 45 14.31 4.75 2.21
CA ARG A 45 15.75 5.00 2.41
C ARG A 45 16.02 6.39 2.98
N LEU A 46 15.25 7.39 2.56
CA LEU A 46 15.42 8.78 3.01
C LEU A 46 14.81 9.06 4.39
N ASN A 47 13.69 8.42 4.73
CA ASN A 47 12.90 8.77 5.92
C ASN A 47 12.77 7.62 6.95
N GLY A 48 13.38 6.46 6.66
CA GLY A 48 13.11 5.20 7.36
C GLY A 48 11.77 4.60 6.95
N LEU A 49 11.58 3.31 7.27
CA LEU A 49 10.37 2.55 6.91
C LEU A 49 9.09 3.21 7.47
N VAL A 50 9.05 3.47 8.78
CA VAL A 50 7.87 4.05 9.43
C VAL A 50 7.60 5.47 8.95
N GLY A 51 8.64 6.31 8.87
CA GLY A 51 8.51 7.69 8.40
C GLY A 51 8.01 7.75 6.95
N GLY A 52 8.57 6.91 6.08
CA GLY A 52 8.14 6.80 4.70
C GLY A 52 6.70 6.29 4.55
N LEU A 53 6.28 5.28 5.32
CA LEU A 53 4.88 4.80 5.32
C LEU A 53 3.89 5.89 5.77
N VAL A 54 4.25 6.71 6.76
CA VAL A 54 3.41 7.84 7.20
C VAL A 54 3.26 8.87 6.09
N ILE A 55 4.36 9.23 5.44
CA ILE A 55 4.36 10.18 4.32
C ILE A 55 3.53 9.65 3.15
N ASP A 56 3.72 8.38 2.79
CA ASP A 56 2.96 7.73 1.71
C ASP A 56 1.47 7.67 2.03
N SER A 57 1.12 7.34 3.27
CA SER A 57 -0.28 7.35 3.75
C SER A 57 -0.90 8.74 3.62
N ALA A 58 -0.17 9.79 4.00
CA ALA A 58 -0.65 11.16 3.91
C ALA A 58 -0.87 11.60 2.45
N PHE A 59 0.07 11.28 1.56
CA PHE A 59 -0.08 11.57 0.13
C PHE A 59 -1.22 10.79 -0.50
N THR A 60 -1.40 9.52 -0.14
CA THR A 60 -2.49 8.69 -0.65
C THR A 60 -3.85 9.24 -0.21
N VAL A 61 -4.02 9.57 1.08
CA VAL A 61 -5.26 10.18 1.58
C VAL A 61 -5.53 11.51 0.86
N PHE A 62 -4.52 12.36 0.72
CA PHE A 62 -4.66 13.62 -0.02
C PHE A 62 -5.08 13.39 -1.47
N ALA A 63 -4.46 12.45 -2.18
CA ALA A 63 -4.79 12.12 -3.56
C ALA A 63 -6.22 11.57 -3.71
N VAL A 64 -6.63 10.67 -2.81
CA VAL A 64 -8.01 10.13 -2.78
C VAL A 64 -9.01 11.28 -2.57
N CYS A 65 -8.80 12.13 -1.56
CA CYS A 65 -9.65 13.29 -1.31
C CYS A 65 -9.68 14.24 -2.52
N PHE A 66 -8.53 14.54 -3.12
CA PHE A 66 -8.45 15.40 -4.30
C PHE A 66 -9.28 14.84 -5.46
N VAL A 67 -9.10 13.56 -5.82
CA VAL A 67 -9.84 12.94 -6.93
C VAL A 67 -11.34 12.87 -6.62
N LEU A 68 -11.71 12.60 -5.36
CA LEU A 68 -13.10 12.53 -4.95
C LEU A 68 -13.80 13.89 -5.12
N TYR A 69 -13.20 14.98 -4.63
CA TYR A 69 -13.82 16.30 -4.59
C TYR A 69 -13.58 17.18 -5.82
N THR A 70 -12.54 16.93 -6.60
CA THR A 70 -12.24 17.76 -7.78
C THR A 70 -13.36 17.67 -8.81
N GLN A 71 -13.80 18.81 -9.35
CA GLN A 71 -14.79 18.87 -10.43
C GLN A 71 -14.17 18.73 -11.82
N ARG A 72 -12.83 18.66 -11.91
CA ARG A 72 -12.11 18.61 -13.20
C ARG A 72 -12.35 17.30 -13.97
N PHE A 73 -12.78 16.24 -13.30
CA PHE A 73 -12.86 14.90 -13.87
C PHE A 73 -14.29 14.36 -13.84
N GLY A 74 -14.73 13.77 -14.95
CA GLY A 74 -16.03 13.12 -15.04
C GLY A 74 -16.12 11.87 -14.16
N GLN A 75 -17.34 11.55 -13.72
CA GLN A 75 -17.63 10.44 -12.80
C GLN A 75 -16.98 9.10 -13.24
N ARG A 76 -17.16 8.72 -14.51
CA ARG A 76 -16.61 7.45 -15.05
C ARG A 76 -15.09 7.37 -14.99
N MET A 77 -14.42 8.50 -15.18
CA MET A 77 -12.96 8.53 -15.13
C MET A 77 -12.46 8.38 -13.69
N LYS A 78 -13.13 9.01 -12.72
CA LYS A 78 -12.83 8.81 -11.29
C LYS A 78 -13.07 7.35 -10.88
N GLU A 79 -14.18 6.77 -11.31
CA GLU A 79 -14.49 5.36 -11.03
C GLU A 79 -13.47 4.42 -11.66
N GLY A 80 -13.07 4.64 -12.92
CA GLY A 80 -12.01 3.88 -13.57
C GLY A 80 -10.67 4.00 -12.85
N PHE A 81 -10.32 5.21 -12.40
CA PHE A 81 -9.11 5.45 -11.62
C PHE A 81 -9.11 4.70 -10.29
N PHE A 82 -10.17 4.82 -9.49
CA PHE A 82 -10.24 4.09 -8.22
C PHE A 82 -10.33 2.57 -8.43
N ALA A 83 -11.02 2.10 -9.47
CA ALA A 83 -11.04 0.68 -9.80
C ALA A 83 -9.63 0.16 -10.14
N PHE A 84 -8.85 0.92 -10.91
CA PHE A 84 -7.45 0.60 -11.18
C PHE A 84 -6.62 0.53 -9.89
N LEU A 85 -6.75 1.52 -8.99
CA LEU A 85 -6.06 1.51 -7.69
C LEU A 85 -6.46 0.31 -6.84
N VAL A 86 -7.75 -0.02 -6.75
CA VAL A 86 -8.22 -1.20 -6.00
C VAL A 86 -7.56 -2.48 -6.52
N LEU A 87 -7.44 -2.64 -7.85
CA LEU A 87 -6.83 -3.83 -8.45
C LEU A 87 -5.32 -3.90 -8.18
N THR A 88 -4.60 -2.80 -8.39
CA THR A 88 -3.14 -2.78 -8.23
C THR A 88 -2.71 -2.86 -6.77
N THR A 89 -3.36 -2.13 -5.87
CA THR A 89 -3.11 -2.24 -4.42
C THR A 89 -3.55 -3.60 -3.88
N GLY A 90 -4.66 -4.16 -4.40
CA GLY A 90 -5.08 -5.52 -4.07
C GLY A 90 -4.03 -6.57 -4.45
N TYR A 91 -3.41 -6.43 -5.63
CA TYR A 91 -2.30 -7.29 -6.05
C TYR A 91 -1.08 -7.16 -5.12
N ALA A 92 -0.70 -5.93 -4.72
CA ALA A 92 0.39 -5.69 -3.79
C ALA A 92 0.15 -6.37 -2.42
N VAL A 93 -1.06 -6.26 -1.87
CA VAL A 93 -1.45 -6.94 -0.62
C VAL A 93 -1.28 -8.46 -0.74
N VAL A 94 -1.76 -9.06 -1.84
CA VAL A 94 -1.62 -10.51 -2.07
C VAL A 94 -0.14 -10.92 -2.16
N ASN A 95 0.67 -10.15 -2.90
CA ASN A 95 2.10 -10.39 -3.02
C ASN A 95 2.80 -10.29 -1.64
N ASN A 96 2.46 -9.29 -0.84
CA ASN A 96 3.02 -9.15 0.51
C ASN A 96 2.59 -10.29 1.43
N PHE A 97 1.36 -10.81 1.31
CA PHE A 97 0.93 -11.99 2.07
C PHE A 97 1.72 -13.25 1.67
N GLN A 98 2.03 -13.42 0.38
CA GLN A 98 2.89 -14.52 -0.08
C GLN A 98 4.29 -14.37 0.53
N ALA A 99 4.89 -13.18 0.45
CA ALA A 99 6.17 -12.90 1.09
C ALA A 99 6.14 -13.16 2.61
N ILE A 100 5.13 -12.66 3.33
CA ILE A 100 4.94 -12.92 4.77
C ILE A 100 4.95 -14.43 5.08
N SER A 101 4.26 -15.22 4.25
CA SER A 101 4.20 -16.68 4.43
C SER A 101 5.56 -17.36 4.19
N GLU A 102 6.31 -16.94 3.17
CA GLU A 102 7.66 -17.45 2.87
C GLU A 102 8.69 -17.06 3.94
N LEU A 103 8.48 -15.90 4.56
CA LEU A 103 9.29 -15.39 5.66
C LEU A 103 8.97 -16.04 7.02
N GLY A 104 7.95 -16.91 7.08
CA GLY A 104 7.52 -17.56 8.33
C GLY A 104 6.86 -16.61 9.34
N LEU A 105 6.30 -15.50 8.84
CA LEU A 105 5.60 -14.52 9.66
C LEU A 105 4.08 -14.76 9.62
N SER A 106 3.40 -14.55 10.74
CA SER A 106 1.93 -14.48 10.74
C SER A 106 1.46 -13.11 10.22
N PRO A 107 0.19 -12.97 9.78
CA PRO A 107 -0.44 -11.68 9.47
C PRO A 107 -0.44 -10.66 10.61
N LEU A 108 -0.22 -11.13 11.84
CA LEU A 108 -0.09 -10.31 13.05
C LEU A 108 1.38 -9.97 13.37
N GLY A 109 2.32 -10.47 12.57
CA GLY A 109 3.74 -10.25 12.76
C GLY A 109 4.38 -11.09 13.87
N LEU A 110 3.80 -12.23 14.22
CA LEU A 110 4.38 -13.20 15.15
C LEU A 110 5.15 -14.25 14.35
N ARG A 111 6.33 -14.68 14.83
CA ARG A 111 7.04 -15.82 14.27
C ARG A 111 6.42 -17.10 14.81
N GLY A 112 6.09 -18.02 13.90
CA GLY A 112 5.70 -19.39 14.23
C GLY A 112 6.89 -20.22 14.67
#